data_AF-A0A948PQ09-F1
#
_entry.id   AF-A0A948PQ09-F1
#
_cell.length_a   1.000
_cell.length_b   1.000
_cell.length_c   1.000
_cell.angle_alpha   90.00
_cell.angle_beta   90.00
_cell.angle_gamma   90.00
#
_symmetry.space_group_name_H-M   'P 1'
#
loop_
_entity.id
_entity.type
_entity.pdbx_description
1 polymer ?
#
loop_
_entity_poly.entity_id
_entity_poly.type
_entity_poly.pdbx_seq_one_letter_code
_entity_poly.pdbx_strand_id
1 'polypeptide(L)'
;MSGVILKKWGKIFGVLLASVVLTHCNFGIPDFTIIVRVEAGVEGTPQSGQYEYTELSKITYDYTPLNPSHAVEVYVNDTRHAASGTLTVFNSYTITAQLVDLRGTWSVSMLKTGSSTADFEFTITISGPDVMGGTFSDSRGYNGIWTAADDVVTFTYTDWIDYVLTGDHSNMSGSFQGEGNSGSWSAKKTT
;
A
#
# COMPACT_ATOMS: atom_id res chain seq x y z
N MET A 1 -87.76 28.26 -7.37
CA MET A 1 -86.70 27.44 -7.98
C MET A 1 -85.69 27.16 -6.86
N SER A 2 -85.79 25.99 -6.23
CA SER A 2 -85.01 24.79 -6.57
C SER A 2 -83.51 25.02 -6.31
N GLY A 3 -82.81 24.32 -5.42
CA GLY A 3 -83.17 23.12 -4.68
C GLY A 3 -82.10 22.77 -3.64
N VAL A 4 -82.52 21.92 -2.71
CA VAL A 4 -81.72 21.22 -1.70
C VAL A 4 -80.90 20.12 -2.37
N ILE A 5 -79.61 19.98 -2.03
CA ILE A 5 -78.85 18.73 -2.26
C ILE A 5 -78.10 18.34 -0.99
N LEU A 6 -78.65 17.34 -0.30
CA LEU A 6 -77.96 16.42 0.61
C LEU A 6 -77.11 15.43 -0.20
N LYS A 7 -75.90 15.07 0.29
CA LYS A 7 -75.31 13.72 0.20
C LYS A 7 -74.08 13.64 1.12
N LYS A 8 -74.24 13.10 2.33
CA LYS A 8 -74.01 11.71 2.76
C LYS A 8 -72.55 11.23 2.71
N TRP A 9 -72.05 11.07 3.93
CA TRP A 9 -70.99 10.22 4.44
C TRP A 9 -70.75 8.92 3.65
N GLY A 10 -69.47 8.56 3.46
CA GLY A 10 -69.03 7.25 3.01
C GLY A 10 -67.64 6.93 3.58
N LYS A 11 -67.63 6.29 4.76
CA LYS A 11 -66.46 5.66 5.37
C LYS A 11 -66.00 4.49 4.50
N ILE A 12 -64.78 4.51 3.97
CA ILE A 12 -63.99 3.30 3.66
C ILE A 12 -62.53 3.62 3.98
N PHE A 13 -62.19 3.53 5.28
CA PHE A 13 -60.82 3.50 5.77
C PHE A 13 -60.49 2.03 5.96
N GLY A 14 -59.87 1.42 4.95
CA GLY A 14 -59.68 -0.02 4.94
C GLY A 14 -58.86 -0.47 3.76
N VAL A 15 -57.54 -0.33 3.86
CA VAL A 15 -56.60 -1.38 3.45
C VAL A 15 -55.45 -1.35 4.46
N LEU A 16 -55.30 -2.50 5.10
CA LEU A 16 -54.28 -2.86 6.06
C LEU A 16 -52.89 -2.56 5.48
N LEU A 17 -52.26 -1.51 6.00
CA LEU A 17 -50.85 -1.18 5.77
C LEU A 17 -50.00 -2.13 6.64
N ALA A 18 -49.99 -3.41 6.28
CA ALA A 18 -49.11 -4.42 6.87
C ALA A 18 -48.13 -4.90 5.80
N SER A 19 -47.46 -3.94 5.15
CA SER A 19 -46.20 -4.21 4.48
C SER A 19 -45.19 -4.50 5.57
N VAL A 20 -45.13 -5.78 5.97
CA VAL A 20 -44.11 -6.33 6.84
C VAL A 20 -42.77 -5.90 6.26
N VAL A 21 -42.17 -4.90 6.90
CA VAL A 21 -40.78 -4.58 6.72
C VAL A 21 -40.06 -5.80 7.29
N LEU A 22 -39.84 -6.81 6.44
CA LEU A 22 -38.80 -7.81 6.66
C LEU A 22 -37.47 -7.06 6.52
N THR A 23 -37.20 -6.17 7.49
CA THR A 23 -35.85 -5.74 7.80
C THR A 23 -35.09 -7.04 8.03
N HIS A 24 -34.16 -7.32 7.13
CA HIS A 24 -33.29 -8.48 7.19
C HIS A 24 -32.45 -8.35 8.46
N CYS A 25 -32.96 -8.83 9.58
CA CYS A 25 -32.17 -9.05 10.78
C CYS A 25 -31.19 -10.18 10.45
N ASN A 26 -30.01 -9.82 9.96
CA ASN A 26 -28.85 -10.72 9.93
C ASN A 26 -28.44 -10.97 11.39
N PHE A 27 -29.13 -11.90 12.03
CA PHE A 27 -28.94 -12.18 13.44
C PHE A 27 -27.64 -12.98 13.61
N GLY A 28 -26.56 -12.30 14.02
CA GLY A 28 -25.40 -12.92 14.66
C GLY A 28 -24.08 -12.91 13.89
N ILE A 29 -23.99 -12.30 12.70
CA ILE A 29 -22.68 -12.10 12.04
C ILE A 29 -22.24 -10.66 12.33
N PRO A 30 -21.10 -10.43 13.00
CA PRO A 30 -20.58 -9.09 13.21
C PRO A 30 -20.19 -8.46 11.88
N ASP A 31 -20.50 -7.17 11.74
CA ASP A 31 -19.95 -6.33 10.68
C ASP A 31 -18.62 -5.74 11.15
N PHE A 32 -17.65 -5.70 10.24
CA PHE A 32 -16.34 -5.13 10.45
C PHE A 32 -16.09 -3.97 9.48
N THR A 33 -15.62 -2.86 10.05
CA THR A 33 -15.22 -1.68 9.30
C THR A 33 -13.85 -1.87 8.64
N ILE A 34 -13.78 -1.58 7.35
CA ILE A 34 -12.54 -1.52 6.57
C ILE A 34 -12.34 -0.08 6.11
N ILE A 35 -11.20 0.51 6.49
CA ILE A 35 -10.80 1.85 6.08
C ILE A 35 -9.78 1.73 4.97
N VAL A 36 -10.08 2.29 3.81
CA VAL A 36 -9.19 2.31 2.65
C VAL A 36 -8.66 3.72 2.46
N ARG A 37 -7.34 3.83 2.33
CA ARG A 37 -6.61 5.07 2.05
C ARG A 37 -5.75 4.84 0.82
N VAL A 38 -6.08 5.51 -0.27
CA VAL A 38 -5.28 5.54 -1.50
C VAL A 38 -4.56 6.88 -1.53
N GLU A 39 -3.23 6.85 -1.44
CA GLU A 39 -2.39 8.05 -1.47
C GLU A 39 -2.24 8.62 -2.89
N ALA A 40 -1.74 9.85 -2.97
CA ALA A 40 -1.51 10.52 -4.24
C ALA A 40 -0.53 9.74 -5.12
N GLY A 41 -0.83 9.63 -6.41
CA GLY A 41 -0.01 8.87 -7.36
C GLY A 41 -0.41 7.41 -7.52
N VAL A 42 -1.40 6.93 -6.77
CA VAL A 42 -1.95 5.57 -6.85
C VAL A 42 -3.41 5.61 -7.27
N GLU A 43 -3.83 4.63 -8.06
CA GLU A 43 -5.24 4.35 -8.37
C GLU A 43 -5.52 2.85 -8.21
N GLY A 44 -6.79 2.47 -8.07
CA GLY A 44 -7.15 1.05 -7.93
C GLY A 44 -8.50 0.79 -7.27
N THR A 45 -8.68 -0.43 -6.81
CA THR A 45 -9.89 -0.88 -6.11
C THR A 45 -9.50 -1.60 -4.83
N PRO A 46 -10.22 -1.43 -3.70
CA PRO A 46 -11.29 -0.43 -3.47
C PRO A 46 -10.80 1.02 -3.52
N GLN A 47 -11.73 1.96 -3.70
CA GLN A 47 -11.42 3.39 -3.64
C GLN A 47 -11.22 3.84 -2.17
N SER A 48 -10.62 5.01 -1.96
CA SER A 48 -10.52 5.59 -0.61
C SER A 48 -11.91 5.74 0.02
N GLY A 49 -12.08 5.25 1.26
CA GLY A 49 -13.37 5.29 1.93
C GLY A 49 -13.45 4.36 3.13
N GLN A 50 -14.63 4.33 3.74
CA GLN A 50 -14.98 3.39 4.80
C GLN A 50 -16.04 2.44 4.27
N TYR A 51 -15.84 1.15 4.51
CA TYR A 51 -16.71 0.07 4.03
C TYR A 51 -17.05 -0.87 5.18
N GLU A 52 -18.27 -1.37 5.21
CA GLU A 52 -18.71 -2.38 6.19
C GLU A 52 -18.81 -3.73 5.49
N TYR A 53 -18.21 -4.75 6.11
CA TYR A 53 -18.16 -6.10 5.59
C TYR A 53 -18.52 -7.12 6.66
N THR A 54 -19.23 -8.17 6.27
CA THR A 54 -19.50 -9.30 7.18
C THR A 54 -18.24 -10.11 7.41
N GLU A 55 -18.15 -10.78 8.56
CA GLU A 55 -17.11 -11.78 8.83
C GLU A 55 -16.97 -12.81 7.70
N LEU A 56 -15.73 -13.26 7.45
CA LEU A 56 -15.33 -14.22 6.41
C LEU A 56 -15.54 -13.75 4.95
N SER A 57 -16.02 -12.53 4.74
CA SER A 57 -16.05 -11.94 3.40
C SER A 57 -14.63 -11.78 2.85
N LYS A 58 -14.52 -11.82 1.52
CA LYS A 58 -13.26 -11.65 0.80
C LYS A 58 -13.26 -10.30 0.10
N ILE A 59 -12.23 -9.52 0.34
CA ILE A 59 -12.00 -8.22 -0.30
C ILE A 59 -10.81 -8.39 -1.22
N THR A 60 -11.04 -8.31 -2.52
CA THR A 60 -9.97 -8.20 -3.51
C THR A 60 -9.53 -6.76 -3.59
N TYR A 61 -8.22 -6.53 -3.52
CA TYR A 61 -7.62 -5.24 -3.79
C TYR A 61 -6.63 -5.35 -4.94
N ASP A 62 -6.54 -4.30 -5.74
CA ASP A 62 -5.65 -4.19 -6.89
C ASP A 62 -5.37 -2.71 -7.14
N TYR A 63 -4.12 -2.31 -6.94
CA TYR A 63 -3.67 -0.92 -7.07
C TYR A 63 -2.51 -0.81 -8.05
N THR A 64 -2.53 0.25 -8.83
CA THR A 64 -1.52 0.57 -9.83
C THR A 64 -1.06 2.01 -9.70
N PRO A 65 0.20 2.31 -10.03
CA PRO A 65 0.67 3.69 -10.01
C PRO A 65 0.11 4.45 -11.22
N LEU A 66 -0.19 5.73 -11.04
CA LEU A 66 -0.58 6.62 -12.15
C LEU A 66 0.58 6.85 -13.13
N ASN A 67 1.83 6.81 -12.63
CA ASN A 67 3.03 6.82 -13.45
C ASN A 67 3.59 5.39 -13.55
N PRO A 68 3.68 4.77 -14.75
CA PRO A 68 4.12 3.40 -14.90
C PRO A 68 5.56 3.14 -14.46
N SER A 69 6.40 4.17 -14.31
CA SER A 69 7.76 4.00 -13.79
C SER A 69 7.80 3.82 -12.27
N HIS A 70 6.74 4.16 -11.55
CA HIS A 70 6.69 4.00 -10.10
C HIS A 70 6.26 2.58 -9.71
N ALA A 71 6.43 2.23 -8.43
CA ALA A 71 5.92 1.00 -7.83
C ALA A 71 4.90 1.33 -6.73
N VAL A 72 3.95 0.43 -6.48
CA VAL A 72 2.93 0.54 -5.43
C VAL A 72 3.14 -0.53 -4.37
N GLU A 73 2.95 -0.15 -3.13
CA GLU A 73 2.86 -1.06 -1.99
C GLU A 73 1.57 -0.84 -1.22
N VAL A 74 1.10 -1.91 -0.58
CA VAL A 74 -0.12 -1.88 0.24
C VAL A 74 0.22 -2.26 1.66
N TYR A 75 -0.26 -1.49 2.63
CA TYR A 75 -0.19 -1.84 4.05
C TYR A 75 -1.57 -2.26 4.54
N VAL A 76 -1.66 -3.44 5.15
CA VAL A 76 -2.84 -3.91 5.87
C VAL A 76 -2.49 -3.94 7.35
N ASN A 77 -3.09 -3.05 8.15
CA ASN A 77 -2.74 -2.85 9.57
C ASN A 77 -1.21 -2.76 9.78
N ASP A 78 -0.55 -1.86 9.03
CA ASP A 78 0.90 -1.61 9.06
C ASP A 78 1.79 -2.77 8.58
N THR A 79 1.22 -3.88 8.12
CA THR A 79 1.97 -4.96 7.48
C THR A 79 2.00 -4.76 5.97
N ARG A 80 3.20 -4.80 5.38
CA ARG A 80 3.41 -4.60 3.95
C ARG A 80 2.97 -5.83 3.14
N HIS A 81 2.32 -5.58 2.02
CA HIS A 81 1.83 -6.54 1.03
C HIS A 81 2.13 -6.06 -0.40
N ALA A 82 1.99 -6.98 -1.36
CA ALA A 82 2.01 -6.64 -2.78
C ALA A 82 0.87 -5.67 -3.15
N ALA A 83 0.97 -5.00 -4.29
CA ALA A 83 -0.02 -4.03 -4.75
C ALA A 83 -1.41 -4.62 -5.02
N SER A 84 -1.51 -5.95 -5.20
CA SER A 84 -2.75 -6.68 -5.42
C SER A 84 -2.83 -7.93 -4.58
N GLY A 85 -4.05 -8.33 -4.22
CA GLY A 85 -4.29 -9.48 -3.36
C GLY A 85 -5.73 -9.67 -2.94
N THR A 86 -5.94 -10.58 -1.99
CA THR A 86 -7.24 -10.83 -1.37
C THR A 86 -7.10 -10.89 0.13
N LEU A 87 -7.91 -10.11 0.84
CA LEU A 87 -8.03 -10.08 2.29
C LEU A 87 -9.29 -10.83 2.71
N THR A 88 -9.19 -11.73 3.68
CA THR A 88 -10.37 -12.33 4.34
C THR A 88 -10.65 -11.56 5.62
N VAL A 89 -11.89 -11.11 5.81
CA VAL A 89 -12.28 -10.24 6.91
C VAL A 89 -12.52 -11.04 8.18
N PHE A 90 -11.64 -10.88 9.18
CA PHE A 90 -11.81 -11.44 10.52
C PHE A 90 -11.92 -10.37 11.62
N ASN A 91 -11.54 -9.12 11.31
CA ASN A 91 -11.64 -7.95 12.17
C ASN A 91 -11.68 -6.67 11.31
N SER A 92 -11.64 -5.51 11.95
CA SER A 92 -11.46 -4.24 11.25
C SER A 92 -10.02 -4.07 10.76
N TYR A 93 -9.87 -3.60 9.53
CA TYR A 93 -8.57 -3.36 8.89
C TYR A 93 -8.47 -1.93 8.36
N THR A 94 -7.23 -1.42 8.34
CA THR A 94 -6.87 -0.28 7.49
C THR A 94 -6.02 -0.78 6.32
N ILE A 95 -6.45 -0.50 5.09
CA ILE A 95 -5.70 -0.74 3.85
C ILE A 95 -5.17 0.62 3.39
N THR A 96 -3.84 0.77 3.33
CA THR A 96 -3.19 1.96 2.80
C THR A 96 -2.43 1.58 1.54
N ALA A 97 -2.81 2.12 0.39
CA ALA A 97 -2.11 1.96 -0.87
C ALA A 97 -1.31 3.23 -1.17
N GLN A 98 0.00 3.09 -1.35
CA GLN A 98 0.93 4.20 -1.56
C GLN A 98 2.04 3.83 -2.54
N LEU A 99 2.74 4.83 -3.04
CA LEU A 99 3.96 4.60 -3.81
C LEU A 99 5.07 4.07 -2.89
N VAL A 100 5.90 3.16 -3.40
CA VAL A 100 7.10 2.72 -2.67
C VAL A 100 8.01 3.92 -2.45
N ASP A 101 8.31 4.21 -1.18
CA ASP A 101 9.17 5.34 -0.79
C ASP A 101 10.42 4.86 -0.04
N LEU A 102 11.55 4.91 -0.76
CA LEU A 102 12.85 4.52 -0.23
C LEU A 102 13.46 5.52 0.73
N ARG A 103 12.93 6.74 0.81
CA ARG A 103 13.53 7.79 1.65
C ARG A 103 13.50 7.38 3.12
N GLY A 104 14.54 7.80 3.83
CA GLY A 104 14.81 7.43 5.21
C GLY A 104 16.08 6.61 5.38
N THR A 105 16.24 6.02 6.56
CA THR A 105 17.46 5.31 6.95
C THR A 105 17.29 3.81 6.81
N TRP A 106 18.33 3.14 6.29
CA TRP A 106 18.36 1.70 6.06
C TRP A 106 19.65 1.10 6.58
N SER A 107 19.56 -0.04 7.25
CA SER A 107 20.71 -0.89 7.57
C SER A 107 20.98 -1.81 6.38
N VAL A 108 22.16 -1.68 5.77
CA VAL A 108 22.62 -2.43 4.60
C VAL A 108 23.61 -3.50 5.03
N SER A 109 23.42 -4.72 4.55
CA SER A 109 24.38 -5.83 4.68
C SER A 109 24.84 -6.26 3.28
N MET A 110 26.15 -6.37 3.08
CA MET A 110 26.79 -6.81 1.83
C MET A 110 27.45 -8.17 2.01
N LEU A 111 27.35 -9.01 0.98
CA LEU A 111 27.93 -10.35 0.90
C LEU A 111 28.69 -10.50 -0.41
N LYS A 112 30.01 -10.61 -0.36
CA LYS A 112 30.88 -10.80 -1.52
C LYS A 112 30.66 -12.18 -2.14
N THR A 113 30.82 -12.25 -3.45
CA THR A 113 30.75 -13.51 -4.20
C THR A 113 31.70 -14.56 -3.61
N GLY A 114 31.18 -15.73 -3.28
CA GLY A 114 31.94 -16.83 -2.67
C GLY A 114 32.05 -16.78 -1.15
N SER A 115 31.54 -15.73 -0.51
CA SER A 115 31.37 -15.67 0.95
C SER A 115 30.01 -16.25 1.37
N SER A 116 29.92 -16.76 2.60
CA SER A 116 28.66 -17.26 3.20
C SER A 116 28.16 -16.40 4.38
N THR A 117 28.94 -15.38 4.77
CA THR A 117 28.63 -14.47 5.87
C THR A 117 28.73 -13.03 5.40
N ALA A 118 27.84 -12.16 5.87
CA ALA A 118 27.91 -10.73 5.52
C ALA A 118 29.32 -10.20 5.81
N ASP A 119 29.97 -9.68 4.78
CA ASP A 119 31.35 -9.20 4.88
C ASP A 119 31.39 -7.78 5.42
N PHE A 120 30.30 -7.02 5.26
CA PHE A 120 30.23 -5.63 5.67
C PHE A 120 28.78 -5.17 5.96
N GLU A 121 28.60 -4.39 7.02
CA GLU A 121 27.32 -3.76 7.38
C GLU A 121 27.50 -2.27 7.66
N PHE A 122 26.53 -1.46 7.24
CA PHE A 122 26.52 0.00 7.42
C PHE A 122 25.11 0.55 7.27
N THR A 123 24.89 1.81 7.63
CA THR A 123 23.60 2.47 7.37
C THR A 123 23.71 3.44 6.20
N ILE A 124 22.67 3.51 5.37
CA ILE A 124 22.47 4.58 4.38
C ILE A 124 21.28 5.44 4.76
N THR A 125 21.36 6.73 4.51
CA THR A 125 20.24 7.67 4.59
C THR A 125 19.93 8.17 3.18
N ILE A 126 18.74 7.81 2.68
CA ILE A 126 18.25 8.13 1.33
C ILE A 126 17.40 9.39 1.41
N SER A 127 17.66 10.35 0.53
CA SER A 127 16.95 11.63 0.45
C SER A 127 16.69 12.03 -1.00
N GLY A 128 15.63 12.77 -1.27
CA GLY A 128 15.27 13.17 -2.62
C GLY A 128 13.98 13.97 -2.68
N PRO A 129 13.80 14.81 -3.73
CA PRO A 129 12.57 15.57 -3.92
C PRO A 129 11.37 14.68 -4.27
N ASP A 130 11.61 13.50 -4.82
CA ASP A 130 10.59 12.52 -5.20
C ASP A 130 10.98 11.09 -4.75
N VAL A 131 10.14 10.12 -5.12
CA VAL A 131 10.30 8.69 -4.79
C VAL A 131 11.11 7.90 -5.83
N MET A 132 11.60 8.57 -6.88
CA MET A 132 12.28 7.96 -8.02
C MET A 132 13.76 8.32 -8.10
N GLY A 133 14.22 9.31 -7.34
CA GLY A 133 15.65 9.55 -7.22
C GLY A 133 16.04 10.65 -6.25
N GLY A 134 17.35 10.76 -6.07
CA GLY A 134 17.95 11.78 -5.23
C GLY A 134 19.38 11.45 -4.85
N THR A 135 19.72 11.73 -3.60
CA THR A 135 21.05 11.52 -3.03
C THR A 135 20.98 10.60 -1.82
N PHE A 136 22.10 9.98 -1.49
CA PHE A 136 22.23 9.25 -0.25
C PHE A 136 23.58 9.54 0.41
N SER A 137 23.64 9.29 1.71
CA SER A 137 24.88 9.30 2.49
C SER A 137 24.95 8.03 3.33
N ASP A 138 26.14 7.52 3.56
CA ASP A 138 26.35 6.35 4.42
C ASP A 138 27.05 6.69 5.74
N SER A 139 27.01 5.76 6.70
CA SER A 139 27.64 5.94 8.02
C SER A 139 29.17 5.97 8.02
N ARG A 140 29.81 5.73 6.86
CA ARG A 140 31.27 5.80 6.69
C ARG A 140 31.71 7.16 6.15
N GLY A 141 30.77 8.00 5.75
CA GLY A 141 31.01 9.33 5.19
C GLY A 141 30.98 9.37 3.67
N TYR A 142 30.69 8.25 3.00
CA TYR A 142 30.53 8.23 1.54
C TYR A 142 29.14 8.67 1.13
N ASN A 143 29.02 9.13 -0.11
CA ASN A 143 27.79 9.67 -0.69
C ASN A 143 27.63 9.26 -2.15
N GLY A 144 26.43 9.48 -2.65
CA GLY A 144 26.12 9.18 -4.03
C GLY A 144 24.73 9.62 -4.46
N ILE A 145 24.37 9.19 -5.65
CA ILE A 145 23.04 9.37 -6.23
C ILE A 145 22.30 8.05 -6.24
N TRP A 146 20.98 8.10 -6.11
CA TRP A 146 20.14 6.94 -6.30
C TRP A 146 19.03 7.24 -7.29
N THR A 147 18.62 6.20 -8.01
CA THR A 147 17.50 6.23 -8.94
C THR A 147 16.69 4.94 -8.80
N ALA A 148 15.37 5.04 -8.89
CA ALA A 148 14.47 3.91 -9.03
C ALA A 148 13.73 4.01 -10.37
N ALA A 149 13.55 2.90 -11.07
CA ALA A 149 12.74 2.77 -12.28
C ALA A 149 12.45 1.29 -12.54
N ASP A 150 11.24 0.96 -13.00
CA ASP A 150 10.86 -0.40 -13.43
C ASP A 150 11.19 -1.48 -12.39
N ASP A 151 10.84 -1.25 -11.12
CA ASP A 151 11.17 -2.09 -9.96
C ASP A 151 12.67 -2.30 -9.68
N VAL A 152 13.54 -1.54 -10.34
CA VAL A 152 14.98 -1.54 -10.12
C VAL A 152 15.39 -0.28 -9.37
N VAL A 153 16.12 -0.44 -8.27
CA VAL A 153 16.85 0.64 -7.61
C VAL A 153 18.33 0.54 -7.95
N THR A 154 18.97 1.67 -8.21
CA THR A 154 20.42 1.79 -8.40
C THR A 154 20.98 2.88 -7.49
N PHE A 155 22.00 2.55 -6.70
CA PHE A 155 22.82 3.48 -5.93
C PHE A 155 24.20 3.57 -6.58
N THR A 156 24.61 4.76 -6.97
CA THR A 156 25.92 5.04 -7.56
C THR A 156 26.70 5.94 -6.60
N TYR A 157 27.74 5.40 -5.98
CA TYR A 157 28.63 6.18 -5.13
C TYR A 157 29.45 7.16 -5.97
N THR A 158 29.54 8.41 -5.52
CA THR A 158 30.31 9.47 -6.21
C THR A 158 31.72 9.63 -5.66
N ASP A 159 31.96 9.18 -4.43
CA ASP A 159 33.22 9.34 -3.71
C ASP A 159 33.77 8.01 -3.16
N TRP A 160 33.11 6.89 -3.44
CA TRP A 160 33.58 5.54 -3.15
C TRP A 160 33.78 4.73 -4.43
N ILE A 161 34.84 5.09 -5.15
CA ILE A 161 35.51 4.26 -6.17
C ILE A 161 34.54 3.50 -7.10
N ASP A 162 33.62 4.26 -7.71
CA ASP A 162 32.61 3.79 -8.68
C ASP A 162 31.80 2.56 -8.24
N TYR A 163 31.57 2.37 -6.93
CA TYR A 163 30.68 1.32 -6.45
C TYR A 163 29.24 1.57 -6.89
N VAL A 164 28.64 0.54 -7.49
CA VAL A 164 27.23 0.54 -7.91
C VAL A 164 26.51 -0.61 -7.22
N LEU A 165 25.41 -0.30 -6.55
CA LEU A 165 24.47 -1.27 -6.00
C LEU A 165 23.21 -1.22 -6.85
N THR A 166 22.82 -2.33 -7.45
CA THR A 166 21.58 -2.45 -8.22
C THR A 166 20.73 -3.54 -7.60
N GLY A 167 19.41 -3.35 -7.53
CA GLY A 167 18.56 -4.35 -6.91
C GLY A 167 17.07 -4.10 -7.09
N ASP A 168 16.28 -4.94 -6.44
CA ASP A 168 14.84 -4.84 -6.37
C ASP A 168 14.44 -3.66 -5.48
N HIS A 169 13.66 -2.74 -6.06
CA HIS A 169 13.18 -1.52 -5.41
C HIS A 169 12.33 -1.84 -4.17
N SER A 170 11.49 -2.87 -4.24
CA SER A 170 10.57 -3.20 -3.17
C SER A 170 11.25 -3.90 -2.01
N ASN A 171 12.14 -4.85 -2.28
CA ASN A 171 12.79 -5.69 -1.28
C ASN A 171 14.10 -5.09 -0.78
N MET A 172 14.59 -4.02 -1.45
CA MET A 172 15.85 -3.36 -1.14
C MET A 172 16.99 -4.38 -1.03
N SER A 173 17.14 -5.18 -2.09
CA SER A 173 18.17 -6.22 -2.17
C SER A 173 18.58 -6.46 -3.61
N GLY A 174 19.82 -6.87 -3.85
CA GLY A 174 20.31 -7.09 -5.20
C GLY A 174 21.79 -7.42 -5.25
N SER A 175 22.46 -6.92 -6.29
CA SER A 175 23.89 -7.10 -6.52
C SER A 175 24.66 -5.80 -6.39
N PHE A 176 25.96 -5.91 -6.10
CA PHE A 176 26.88 -4.78 -6.15
C PHE A 176 28.09 -5.11 -7.01
N GLN A 177 28.71 -4.07 -7.55
CA GLN A 177 29.98 -4.15 -8.28
C GLN A 177 30.83 -2.92 -7.98
N GLY A 178 32.14 -3.12 -7.77
CA GLY A 178 33.11 -2.04 -7.57
C GLY A 178 34.52 -2.58 -7.32
N GLU A 179 35.55 -1.96 -7.89
CA GLU A 179 36.98 -2.34 -7.74
C GLU A 179 37.30 -3.83 -7.96
N GLY A 180 36.64 -4.49 -8.91
CA GLY A 180 36.82 -5.94 -9.14
C GLY A 180 36.22 -6.82 -8.04
N ASN A 181 35.51 -6.24 -7.07
CA ASN A 181 34.61 -6.94 -6.16
C ASN A 181 33.20 -6.95 -6.74
N SER A 182 32.48 -8.03 -6.44
CA SER A 182 31.06 -8.15 -6.70
C SER A 182 30.43 -9.05 -5.65
N GLY A 183 29.12 -8.93 -5.49
CA GLY A 183 28.38 -9.75 -4.54
C GLY A 183 26.91 -9.36 -4.49
N SER A 184 26.24 -9.71 -3.40
CA SER A 184 24.87 -9.31 -3.11
C SER A 184 24.80 -8.31 -1.98
N TRP A 185 23.70 -7.56 -1.93
CA TRP A 185 23.37 -6.69 -0.81
C TRP A 185 21.89 -6.86 -0.46
N SER A 186 21.56 -6.52 0.78
CA SER A 186 20.19 -6.42 1.27
C SER A 186 20.11 -5.30 2.28
N ALA A 187 18.95 -4.67 2.42
CA ALA A 187 18.75 -3.60 3.37
C ALA A 187 17.42 -3.73 4.11
N LYS A 188 17.41 -3.23 5.35
CA LYS A 188 16.22 -3.16 6.20
C LYS A 188 16.03 -1.74 6.67
N LYS A 189 14.82 -1.20 6.50
CA LYS A 189 14.49 0.16 6.94
C LYS A 189 14.65 0.23 8.45
N THR A 190 15.37 1.23 8.93
CA THR A 190 15.55 1.49 10.36
C THR A 190 14.40 2.40 10.78
N THR A 191 13.57 1.90 11.69
CA THR A 191 12.47 2.66 12.32
C THR A 191 13.00 3.79 13.20
#